data_AF-A0A1V8SNC2-F1
#
_entry.id   AF-A0A1V8SNC2-F1
#
_cell.length_a   1.000
_cell.length_b   1.000
_cell.length_c   1.000
_cell.angle_alpha   90.00
_cell.angle_beta   90.00
_cell.angle_gamma   90.00
#
_symmetry.space_group_name_H-M   'P 1'
#
loop_
_entity.id
_entity.type
_entity.pdbx_description
1 polymer ?
#
loop_
_entity_poly.entity_id
_entity_poly.type
_entity_poly.pdbx_seq_one_letter_code
_entity_poly.pdbx_strand_id
1 'polypeptide(L)'
;MALEKLDLTEQATTTLPIFSQTVDVALILDGQVFDNIGLRADAERSDEALDADRLLQLYQSRGPAMVEALNGEFSLILYDASKNTLLVARDRIGITSVF
;
A
#
# COMPACT_ATOMS: atom_id res chain seq x y z
N MET A 1 1.93 -8.43 15.38
CA MET A 1 1.09 -7.40 14.76
C MET A 1 -0.28 -7.46 15.41
N ALA A 2 -0.72 -6.36 16.02
CA ALA A 2 -2.11 -6.15 16.39
C ALA A 2 -2.65 -5.06 15.46
N LEU A 3 -3.85 -5.24 14.93
CA LEU A 3 -4.50 -4.28 14.03
C LEU A 3 -5.86 -3.93 14.62
N GLU A 4 -6.14 -2.64 14.71
CA GLU A 4 -7.46 -2.09 15.00
C GLU A 4 -7.92 -1.33 13.75
N LYS A 5 -9.03 -1.79 13.15
CA LYS A 5 -9.55 -1.25 11.87
C LYS A 5 -10.79 -0.40 12.13
N LEU A 6 -10.82 0.80 11.55
CA LEU A 6 -11.98 1.68 11.56
C LEU A 6 -12.42 1.98 10.13
N ASP A 7 -13.54 1.39 9.70
CA ASP A 7 -14.10 1.57 8.37
C ASP A 7 -15.06 2.78 8.35
N LEU A 8 -14.62 3.90 7.73
CA LEU A 8 -15.41 5.14 7.63
C LEU A 8 -16.15 5.29 6.27
N THR A 9 -15.92 4.38 5.32
CA THR A 9 -16.49 4.42 3.95
C THR A 9 -17.03 3.05 3.52
N GLU A 10 -18.15 3.00 2.81
CA GLU A 10 -18.80 1.74 2.35
C GLU A 10 -17.96 0.91 1.35
N GLN A 11 -16.83 1.43 0.85
CA GLN A 11 -15.92 0.72 -0.05
C GLN A 11 -14.84 -0.11 0.67
N ALA A 12 -14.69 -0.02 1.99
CA ALA A 12 -13.57 -0.63 2.72
C ALA A 12 -13.89 -2.03 3.26
N THR A 13 -14.35 -2.96 2.42
CA THR A 13 -14.67 -4.35 2.83
C THR A 13 -13.45 -5.26 2.96
N THR A 14 -12.23 -4.75 2.76
CA THR A 14 -11.04 -5.59 2.74
C THR A 14 -10.61 -5.96 4.16
N THR A 15 -10.55 -7.26 4.44
CA THR A 15 -10.00 -7.80 5.68
C THR A 15 -8.48 -7.64 5.65
N LEU A 16 -7.95 -6.94 6.64
CA LEU A 16 -6.52 -6.75 6.85
C LEU A 16 -6.01 -7.73 7.92
N PRO A 17 -4.73 -8.16 7.87
CA PRO A 17 -3.75 -7.85 6.84
C PRO A 17 -4.05 -8.58 5.53
N ILE A 18 -3.69 -7.95 4.41
CA ILE A 18 -3.81 -8.55 3.07
C ILE A 18 -2.51 -9.27 2.76
N PHE A 19 -2.61 -10.52 2.34
CA PHE A 19 -1.45 -11.36 2.04
C PHE A 19 -1.21 -11.43 0.53
N SER A 20 0.06 -11.50 0.15
CA SER A 20 0.43 -11.91 -1.22
C SER A 20 -0.06 -13.33 -1.53
N GLN A 21 -0.13 -13.67 -2.82
CA GLN A 21 -0.55 -15.00 -3.27
C GLN A 21 0.29 -16.15 -2.66
N THR A 22 1.57 -15.91 -2.36
CA THR A 22 2.45 -16.90 -1.72
C THR A 22 2.42 -16.84 -0.19
N VAL A 23 1.68 -15.89 0.39
CA VAL A 23 1.53 -15.65 1.84
C VAL A 23 2.84 -15.27 2.55
N ASP A 24 3.90 -14.97 1.79
CA ASP A 24 5.20 -14.54 2.35
C ASP A 24 5.24 -13.05 2.68
N VAL A 25 4.33 -12.26 2.09
CA VAL A 25 4.23 -10.83 2.30
C VAL A 25 2.85 -10.48 2.86
N ALA A 26 2.83 -9.72 3.95
CA ALA A 26 1.63 -9.20 4.59
C ALA A 26 1.60 -7.68 4.54
N LEU A 27 0.46 -7.08 4.16
CA LEU A 27 0.27 -5.64 4.01
C LEU A 27 -0.87 -5.16 4.92
N ILE A 28 -0.59 -4.11 5.68
CA ILE A 28 -1.59 -3.25 6.32
C ILE A 28 -1.52 -1.89 5.63
N LEU A 29 -2.68 -1.35 5.29
CA LEU A 29 -2.83 -0.05 4.66
C LEU A 29 -3.93 0.73 5.38
N ASP A 30 -3.62 1.96 5.74
CA ASP A 30 -4.56 3.00 6.16
C ASP A 30 -4.50 4.15 5.15
N GLY A 31 -5.66 4.70 4.78
CA GLY A 31 -5.79 5.71 3.72
C GLY A 31 -5.95 5.16 2.30
N GLN A 32 -5.70 6.01 1.30
CA GLN A 32 -5.85 5.73 -0.12
C GLN A 32 -4.56 6.00 -0.89
N VAL A 33 -4.11 5.00 -1.64
CA VAL A 33 -2.96 5.08 -2.53
C VAL A 33 -3.43 5.14 -3.97
N PHE A 34 -2.86 6.01 -4.78
CA PHE A 34 -3.13 6.17 -6.20
C PHE A 34 -1.85 5.88 -7.00
N ASP A 35 -2.04 5.44 -8.24
CA ASP A 35 -0.93 5.18 -9.17
C ASP A 35 -0.30 6.52 -9.60
N ASN A 36 1.00 6.67 -9.39
CA ASN A 36 1.74 7.79 -9.94
C ASN A 36 2.02 7.50 -11.42
N ILE A 37 1.35 8.22 -12.31
CA ILE A 37 1.38 8.01 -13.77
C ILE A 37 2.77 8.11 -14.45
N GLY A 38 3.86 8.26 -13.72
CA GLY A 38 5.21 8.23 -14.28
C GLY A 38 5.53 6.95 -15.07
N LEU A 39 4.70 5.89 -14.97
CA LEU A 39 4.83 4.66 -15.75
C LEU A 39 4.34 4.76 -17.20
N ARG A 40 3.52 5.75 -17.53
CA ARG A 40 3.01 5.98 -18.88
C ARG A 40 3.04 7.49 -19.11
N ALA A 41 4.04 7.96 -19.86
CA ALA A 41 4.18 9.38 -20.22
C ALA A 41 2.92 9.98 -20.90
N ASP A 42 1.97 9.14 -21.33
CA ASP A 42 0.70 9.50 -21.97
C ASP A 42 -0.56 8.95 -21.26
N ALA A 43 -0.48 8.40 -20.03
CA ALA A 43 -1.70 8.04 -19.30
C ALA A 43 -2.20 9.21 -18.45
N GLU A 44 -3.51 9.37 -18.40
CA GLU A 44 -4.16 10.35 -17.54
C GLU A 44 -4.05 9.93 -16.06
N ARG A 45 -4.20 10.89 -15.14
CA ARG A 45 -4.17 10.61 -13.69
C ARG A 45 -5.37 9.71 -13.43
N SER A 46 -5.12 8.47 -13.03
CA SER A 46 -6.20 7.65 -12.52
C SER A 46 -6.43 8.11 -11.09
N ASP A 47 -7.56 8.78 -10.87
CA ASP A 47 -8.10 9.05 -9.53
C ASP A 47 -8.67 7.77 -8.87
N GLU A 48 -8.44 6.59 -9.47
CA GLU A 48 -8.84 5.30 -8.93
C GLU A 48 -7.80 4.82 -7.92
N ALA A 49 -8.26 4.48 -6.71
CA ALA A 49 -7.41 3.95 -5.68
C ALA A 49 -6.79 2.60 -6.12
N LEU A 50 -5.50 2.43 -5.85
CA LEU A 50 -4.80 1.18 -6.03
C LEU A 50 -5.32 0.14 -5.03
N ASP A 51 -5.84 -0.96 -5.56
CA ASP A 51 -6.14 -2.13 -4.76
C ASP A 51 -4.87 -2.73 -4.14
N ALA A 52 -5.02 -3.38 -2.99
CA ALA A 52 -3.92 -3.96 -2.23
C ALA A 52 -3.14 -5.04 -2.99
N ASP A 53 -3.81 -5.83 -3.84
CA ASP A 53 -3.14 -6.79 -4.72
C ASP A 53 -2.12 -6.13 -5.64
N ARG A 54 -2.42 -4.91 -6.10
CA ARG A 54 -1.54 -4.16 -6.99
C ARG A 54 -0.36 -3.56 -6.22
N LEU A 55 -0.57 -3.14 -4.98
CA LEU A 55 0.52 -2.73 -4.08
C LEU A 55 1.48 -3.90 -3.79
N LEU A 56 0.96 -5.10 -3.54
CA LEU A 56 1.77 -6.30 -3.32
C LEU A 56 2.57 -6.68 -4.58
N GLN A 57 1.97 -6.61 -5.77
CA GLN A 57 2.69 -6.83 -7.03
C GLN A 57 3.77 -5.76 -7.27
N LEU A 58 3.48 -4.49 -6.92
CA LEU A 58 4.46 -3.42 -7.02
C LEU A 58 5.64 -3.65 -6.05
N TYR A 59 5.38 -4.11 -4.83
CA TYR A 59 6.41 -4.52 -3.89
C TYR A 59 7.24 -5.70 -4.42
N GLN A 60 6.61 -6.72 -4.99
CA GLN A 60 7.33 -7.87 -5.54
C GLN A 60 8.24 -7.48 -6.71
N SER A 61 7.82 -6.52 -7.54
CA SER A 61 8.59 -6.08 -8.70
C SER A 61 9.68 -5.03 -8.38
N ARG A 62 9.44 -4.14 -7.41
CA ARG A 62 10.34 -3.01 -7.10
C ARG A 62 10.96 -3.05 -5.72
N GLY A 63 10.52 -3.96 -4.86
CA GLY A 63 10.88 -3.99 -3.45
C GLY A 63 10.50 -2.67 -2.75
N PRO A 64 11.30 -2.24 -1.75
CA PRO A 64 11.07 -1.00 -1.02
C PRO A 64 10.99 0.26 -1.88
N ALA A 65 11.61 0.27 -3.07
CA ALA A 65 11.56 1.41 -4.00
C ALA A 65 10.14 1.65 -4.57
N MET A 66 9.18 0.74 -4.33
CA MET A 66 7.77 0.97 -4.71
C MET A 66 7.21 2.27 -4.14
N VAL A 67 7.68 2.69 -2.95
CA VAL A 67 7.14 3.85 -2.21
C VAL A 67 7.28 5.14 -3.02
N GLU A 68 8.31 5.26 -3.85
CA GLU A 68 8.54 6.41 -4.71
C GLU A 68 7.49 6.55 -5.83
N ALA A 69 6.85 5.44 -6.20
CA ALA A 69 5.80 5.37 -7.20
C ALA A 69 4.39 5.52 -6.61
N LEU A 70 4.26 5.63 -5.28
CA LEU A 70 2.97 5.82 -4.63
C LEU A 70 2.62 7.31 -4.56
N ASN A 71 1.34 7.62 -4.76
CA ASN A 71 0.77 8.94 -4.55
C ASN A 71 -0.49 8.82 -3.70
N GLY A 72 -0.92 9.88 -3.01
CA GLY A 72 -2.12 9.86 -2.16
C GLY A 72 -1.83 10.11 -0.68
N GLU A 73 -2.81 9.78 0.15
CA GLU A 73 -2.79 9.91 1.60
C GLU A 73 -2.78 8.49 2.17
N PHE A 74 -1.65 8.04 2.71
CA PHE A 74 -1.54 6.66 3.15
C PHE A 74 -0.50 6.44 4.24
N SER A 75 -0.75 5.41 5.03
CA SER A 75 0.16 4.82 5.99
C SER A 75 0.16 3.31 5.75
N LEU A 76 1.32 2.77 5.37
CA LEU A 76 1.45 1.34 5.06
C LEU A 76 2.50 0.68 5.93
N ILE A 77 2.22 -0.57 6.29
CA ILE A 77 3.14 -1.48 6.93
C ILE A 77 3.12 -2.77 6.14
N LEU A 78 4.28 -3.15 5.60
CA LEU A 78 4.48 -4.38 4.86
C LEU A 78 5.53 -5.23 5.54
N TYR A 79 5.19 -6.48 5.86
CA TYR A 79 6.13 -7.46 6.38
C TYR A 79 6.44 -8.50 5.31
N ASP A 80 7.72 -8.66 4.99
CA ASP A 80 8.24 -9.66 4.06
C ASP A 80 8.97 -10.74 4.86
N ALA A 81 8.31 -11.88 5.04
CA ALA A 81 8.82 -13.02 5.81
C ALA A 81 10.02 -13.68 5.13
N SER A 82 10.08 -13.66 3.80
CA SER A 82 11.19 -14.26 3.04
C SER A 82 12.51 -13.53 3.27
N LYS A 83 12.44 -12.21 3.50
CA LYS A 83 13.60 -11.35 3.77
C LYS A 83 13.76 -10.98 5.24
N ASN A 84 12.80 -11.36 6.08
CA ASN A 84 12.68 -10.91 7.48
C ASN A 84 12.77 -9.37 7.59
N THR A 85 12.03 -8.67 6.73
CA THR A 85 12.08 -7.22 6.60
C THR A 85 10.71 -6.61 6.87
N LEU A 86 10.71 -5.52 7.62
CA LEU A 86 9.54 -4.67 7.83
C LEU A 86 9.72 -3.36 7.06
N LEU A 87 8.84 -3.10 6.10
CA LEU A 87 8.73 -1.83 5.40
C LEU A 87 7.60 -1.02 6.04
N VAL A 88 7.91 0.20 6.45
CA VAL A 88 6.93 1.17 6.96
C VAL A 88 7.06 2.42 6.12
N ALA A 89 5.95 2.88 5.55
CA ALA A 89 5.94 4.09 4.73
C ALA A 89 4.70 4.93 4.98
N ARG A 90 4.86 6.24 4.82
CA ARG A 90 3.77 7.22 4.83
C ARG A 90 3.76 8.01 3.53
N ASP A 91 2.63 8.67 3.27
CA ASP A 91 2.53 9.70 2.24
C ASP A 91 3.51 10.86 2.47
N ARG A 92 3.73 11.65 1.41
CA ARG A 92 4.74 12.72 1.36
C ARG A 92 4.51 13.83 2.38
N ILE A 93 3.26 14.08 2.75
CA ILE A 93 2.87 15.16 3.64
C ILE A 93 2.70 14.64 5.07
N GLY A 94 2.50 13.32 5.22
CA GLY A 94 2.32 12.62 6.48
C GLY A 94 0.91 12.83 7.07
N ILE A 95 -0.10 12.86 6.20
CA ILE A 95 -1.48 13.20 6.59
C ILE A 95 -2.08 12.11 7.50
N THR A 96 -1.83 10.84 7.18
CA THR A 96 -2.21 9.71 8.04
C THR A 96 -1.13 9.40 9.08
N SER A 97 -1.55 8.78 10.19
CA SER A 97 -0.67 8.50 11.32
C SER A 97 -0.20 7.03 11.36
N VAL A 98 1.10 6.85 11.54
CA VAL A 98 1.82 5.62 11.91
C VAL A 98 2.46 5.86 13.27
N PHE A 99 2.02 5.16 14.31
CA PHE A 99 2.62 5.16 15.64
C PHE A 99 2.71 3.73 16.15
#